data_AF-A0AAD3TY33-F1
#
_entry.id   AF-A0AAD3TY33-F1
#
_cell.length_a   1.000
_cell.length_b   1.000
_cell.length_c   1.000
_cell.angle_alpha   90.00
_cell.angle_beta   90.00
_cell.angle_gamma   90.00
#
_symmetry.space_group_name_H-M   'P 1'
#
loop_
_entity.id
_entity.type
_entity.pdbx_description
1 polymer ?
#
loop_
_entity_poly.entity_id
_entity_poly.type
_entity_poly.pdbx_seq_one_letter_code
_entity_poly.pdbx_strand_id
1 'polypeptide(L)'
;MSLDLQQSVSELQKLFDSGKKDEVAKLATQLKIKLAQSGLYFAPPDADPQSLLAARSILEIATFNALRRSNLVSYAQYNAALQPFYVNLANKLPPSPNRPIIIGLELLAMLSEGKYSQFHMTLEALDVADLGDVFVRWPVDLERWMMEGAYNKVYRARERVPREEYAVLLDRLMGTIREQIALTIETSYPSLPLANAAQLLFFKDGETSALVKFASERGWSLEPSTQTFTFPKSPIPDIALAAIAAHDSSRIAMDIAGGKGIKRGAPMQSMIRPALELAHELESIV
;
A
#
# COMPACT_ATOMS: atom_id res chain seq x y z
N MET A 1 27.30 24.18 21.98
CA MET A 1 25.96 23.65 21.62
C MET A 1 25.69 23.70 20.13
N SER A 2 25.57 24.87 19.47
CA SER A 2 25.34 24.92 18.00
C SER A 2 26.50 24.32 17.19
N LEU A 3 27.75 24.60 17.59
CA LEU A 3 28.96 24.03 16.99
C LEU A 3 29.08 22.50 17.18
N ASP A 4 28.75 21.98 18.37
CA ASP A 4 28.77 20.53 18.64
C ASP A 4 27.73 19.79 17.78
N LEU A 5 26.56 20.40 17.59
CA LEU A 5 25.49 19.84 16.76
C LEU A 5 25.90 19.84 15.28
N GLN A 6 26.48 20.92 14.77
CA GLN A 6 26.99 20.95 13.40
C GLN A 6 28.12 19.94 13.14
N GLN A 7 29.03 19.74 14.11
CA GLN A 7 30.05 18.69 14.03
C GLN A 7 29.41 17.30 13.97
N SER A 8 28.42 17.02 14.82
CA SER A 8 27.69 15.75 14.81
C SER A 8 26.88 15.51 13.52
N VAL A 9 26.38 16.57 12.88
CA VAL A 9 25.73 16.49 11.56
C VAL A 9 26.74 16.08 10.49
N SER A 10 27.93 16.70 10.49
CA SER A 10 28.98 16.37 9.51
C SER A 10 29.51 14.94 9.68
N GLU A 11 29.60 14.45 10.92
CA GLU A 11 29.97 13.08 11.23
C GLU A 11 28.88 12.09 10.79
N LEU A 12 27.61 12.41 11.04
CA LEU A 12 26.48 11.63 10.55
C LEU A 12 26.43 11.56 9.03
N GLN A 13 26.69 12.67 8.33
CA GLN A 13 26.73 12.70 6.86
C GLN A 13 27.85 11.80 6.33
N LYS A 14 29.06 11.90 6.89
CA LYS A 14 30.18 11.01 6.52
C LYS A 14 29.87 9.55 6.77
N LEU A 15 29.23 9.23 7.90
CA LEU A 15 28.83 7.86 8.22
C LEU A 15 27.71 7.36 7.31
N PHE A 16 26.77 8.22 6.93
CA PHE A 16 25.70 7.92 5.98
C PHE A 16 26.26 7.64 4.58
N ASP A 17 27.24 8.43 4.13
CA ASP A 17 27.93 8.25 2.84
C ASP A 17 28.80 6.98 2.84
N SER A 18 29.37 6.60 3.99
CA SER A 18 30.13 5.36 4.16
C SER A 18 29.26 4.09 4.22
N GLY A 19 27.92 4.22 4.20
CA GLY A 19 26.99 3.08 4.15
C GLY A 19 26.88 2.25 5.44
N LYS A 20 27.48 2.69 6.55
CA LYS A 20 27.47 1.94 7.83
C LYS A 20 26.15 2.12 8.61
N LYS A 21 25.13 1.35 8.24
CA LYS A 21 23.74 1.46 8.75
C LYS A 21 23.62 1.36 10.29
N ASP A 22 24.40 0.49 10.93
CA ASP A 22 24.29 0.23 12.38
C ASP A 22 24.99 1.28 13.24
N GLU A 23 26.11 1.83 12.79
CA GLU A 23 26.81 2.92 13.48
C GLU A 23 25.99 4.22 13.40
N VAL A 24 25.39 4.51 12.25
CA VAL A 24 24.46 5.65 12.07
C VAL A 24 23.24 5.50 12.99
N ALA A 25 22.72 4.28 13.17
CA ALA A 25 21.57 4.06 14.06
C ALA A 25 21.91 4.31 15.53
N LYS A 26 23.08 3.87 15.99
CA LYS A 26 23.56 4.12 17.37
C LYS A 26 23.82 5.61 17.61
N LEU A 27 24.41 6.30 16.63
CA LEU A 27 24.65 7.73 16.74
C LEU A 27 23.35 8.53 16.69
N ALA A 28 22.39 8.14 15.84
CA ALA A 28 21.07 8.77 15.76
C ALA A 28 20.28 8.64 17.05
N THR A 29 20.33 7.50 17.75
CA THR A 29 19.65 7.35 19.06
C THR A 29 20.29 8.21 20.14
N GLN A 30 21.63 8.27 20.19
CA GLN A 30 22.35 9.18 21.10
C GLN A 30 22.01 10.64 20.83
N LEU A 31 21.95 11.04 19.56
CA LEU A 31 21.57 12.39 19.18
C LEU A 31 20.10 12.69 19.46
N LYS A 32 19.20 11.71 19.30
CA LYS A 32 17.79 11.85 19.72
C LYS A 32 17.68 12.16 21.21
N ILE A 33 18.47 11.48 22.05
CA ILE A 33 18.49 11.74 23.50
C ILE A 33 19.00 13.17 23.78
N LYS A 34 20.09 13.59 23.13
CA LYS A 34 20.62 14.96 23.27
C LYS A 34 19.64 16.03 22.77
N LEU A 35 18.91 15.76 21.69
CA LEU A 35 17.86 16.65 21.15
C LEU A 35 16.63 16.72 22.06
N ALA A 36 16.27 15.61 22.71
CA ALA A 36 15.20 15.57 23.69
C ALA A 36 15.57 16.34 24.96
N GLN A 37 16.79 16.16 25.47
CA GLN A 37 17.31 16.87 26.65
C GLN A 37 17.41 18.38 26.45
N SER A 38 17.69 18.83 25.22
CA SER A 38 17.76 20.24 24.88
C SER A 38 16.39 20.86 24.52
N GLY A 39 15.33 20.06 24.40
CA GLY A 39 13.99 20.53 24.02
C GLY A 39 13.83 20.86 22.53
N LEU A 40 14.89 20.73 21.72
CA LEU A 40 14.86 21.04 20.28
C LEU A 40 14.04 20.03 19.47
N TYR A 41 13.77 18.84 20.01
CA TYR A 41 12.97 17.80 19.34
C TYR A 41 11.53 18.24 19.01
N PHE A 42 10.97 19.16 19.80
CA PHE A 42 9.58 19.63 19.64
C PHE A 42 9.45 20.87 18.75
N ALA A 43 10.53 21.29 18.07
CA ALA A 43 10.54 22.48 17.22
C ALA A 43 10.04 23.76 17.96
N PRO A 44 10.63 24.15 19.10
CA PRO A 44 10.22 25.37 19.81
C PRO A 44 10.44 26.61 18.92
N PRO A 45 9.46 27.53 18.84
CA PRO A 45 9.51 28.67 17.92
C PRO A 45 10.60 29.69 18.28
N ASP A 46 11.09 29.69 19.53
CA ASP A 46 12.04 30.67 20.05
C ASP A 46 13.51 30.21 20.01
N ALA A 47 13.78 29.01 19.49
CA ALA A 47 15.14 28.49 19.42
C ALA A 47 15.97 29.10 18.27
N ASP A 48 17.30 29.02 18.44
CA ASP A 48 18.28 29.45 17.45
C ASP A 48 18.08 28.74 16.09
N PRO A 49 17.91 29.48 14.98
CA PRO A 49 17.66 28.92 13.65
C PRO A 49 18.72 27.92 13.19
N GLN A 50 20.00 28.12 13.54
CA GLN A 50 21.09 27.22 13.16
C GLN A 50 20.98 25.87 13.86
N SER A 51 20.61 25.89 15.14
CA SER A 51 20.41 24.67 15.93
C SER A 51 19.16 23.90 15.47
N LEU A 52 18.10 24.59 15.03
CA LEU A 52 16.92 23.99 14.41
C LEU A 52 17.23 23.35 13.05
N LEU A 53 18.06 23.99 12.21
CA LEU A 53 18.53 23.40 10.95
C LEU A 53 19.35 22.13 11.16
N ALA A 54 20.24 22.14 12.16
CA ALA A 54 21.01 20.96 12.53
C ALA A 54 20.08 19.82 12.99
N ALA A 55 19.10 20.12 13.85
CA ALA A 55 18.13 19.15 14.33
C ALA A 55 17.31 18.53 13.19
N ARG A 56 16.82 19.35 12.25
CA ARG A 56 16.13 18.89 11.04
C ARG A 56 17.03 17.95 10.23
N SER A 57 18.27 18.35 9.95
CA SER A 57 19.21 17.54 9.16
C SER A 57 19.50 16.18 9.81
N ILE A 58 19.63 16.13 11.14
CA ILE A 58 19.80 14.88 11.89
C ILE A 58 18.58 13.98 11.72
N LEU A 59 17.37 14.54 11.86
CA LEU A 59 16.12 13.78 11.73
C LEU A 59 15.90 13.29 10.29
N GLU A 60 16.22 14.09 9.27
CA GLU A 60 16.17 13.68 7.86
C GLU A 60 17.09 12.47 7.60
N ILE A 61 18.35 12.53 8.06
CA ILE A 61 19.31 11.41 7.92
C ILE A 61 18.86 10.17 8.69
N ALA A 62 18.33 10.36 9.91
CA ALA A 62 17.80 9.27 10.72
C ALA A 62 16.61 8.58 10.03
N THR A 63 15.75 9.35 9.36
CA THR A 63 14.62 8.86 8.58
C THR A 63 15.09 7.99 7.40
N PHE A 64 16.08 8.45 6.63
CA PHE A 64 16.65 7.67 5.53
C PHE A 64 17.33 6.38 6.03
N ASN A 65 18.08 6.45 7.14
CA ASN A 65 18.70 5.25 7.70
C ASN A 65 17.67 4.25 8.23
N ALA A 66 16.56 4.71 8.82
CA ALA A 66 15.47 3.84 9.27
C ALA A 66 14.86 3.05 8.09
N LEU A 67 14.69 3.69 6.94
CA LEU A 67 14.22 3.03 5.71
C LEU A 67 15.25 2.05 5.14
N ARG A 68 16.55 2.40 5.13
CA ARG A 68 17.62 1.48 4.69
C ARG A 68 17.75 0.22 5.55
N ARG A 69 17.22 0.26 6.78
CA ARG A 69 17.11 -0.87 7.72
C ARG A 69 15.73 -1.55 7.68
N SER A 70 14.85 -1.13 6.77
CA SER A 70 13.49 -1.64 6.60
C SER A 70 12.62 -1.54 7.87
N ASN A 71 12.88 -0.57 8.76
CA ASN A 71 12.13 -0.38 10.00
C ASN A 71 11.07 0.73 9.84
N LEU A 72 9.86 0.33 9.43
CA LEU A 72 8.75 1.26 9.19
C LEU A 72 8.23 1.95 10.45
N VAL A 73 8.27 1.27 11.61
CA VAL A 73 7.81 1.86 12.87
C VAL A 73 8.69 3.03 13.26
N SER A 74 10.01 2.85 13.16
CA SER A 74 10.96 3.93 13.44
C SER A 74 10.87 5.04 12.40
N TYR A 75 10.68 4.67 11.12
CA TYR A 75 10.45 5.63 10.04
C TYR A 75 9.23 6.53 10.32
N ALA A 76 8.07 5.95 10.63
CA ALA A 76 6.86 6.70 10.91
C ALA A 76 7.03 7.66 12.11
N GLN A 77 7.75 7.24 13.14
CA GLN A 77 8.06 8.10 14.29
C GLN A 77 8.96 9.28 13.92
N TYR A 78 10.01 9.05 13.13
CA TYR A 78 10.89 10.13 12.68
C TYR A 78 10.18 11.07 11.70
N ASN A 79 9.33 10.53 10.82
CA ASN A 79 8.54 11.35 9.91
C ASN A 79 7.55 12.24 10.67
N ALA A 80 6.82 11.68 11.65
CA ALA A 80 5.91 12.45 12.51
C ALA A 80 6.66 13.55 13.29
N ALA A 81 7.90 13.28 13.72
CA ALA A 81 8.73 14.27 14.38
C ALA A 81 9.23 15.38 13.44
N LEU A 82 9.33 15.11 12.13
CA LEU A 82 9.73 16.09 11.12
C LEU A 82 8.58 17.03 10.71
N GLN A 83 7.32 16.58 10.77
CA GLN A 83 6.16 17.37 10.35
C GLN A 83 6.09 18.78 10.99
N PRO A 84 6.30 18.97 12.32
CA PRO A 84 6.32 20.29 12.93
C PRO A 84 7.41 21.22 12.38
N PHE A 85 8.55 20.67 11.94
CA PHE A 85 9.63 21.46 11.35
C PHE A 85 9.28 21.98 9.95
N TYR A 86 8.40 21.28 9.21
CA TYR A 86 7.96 21.73 7.89
C TYR A 86 6.77 22.68 7.95
N VAL A 87 5.81 22.43 8.84
CA VAL A 87 4.56 23.21 8.93
C VAL A 87 4.76 24.49 9.74
N ASN A 88 5.32 24.39 10.95
CA ASN A 88 5.34 25.53 11.90
C ASN A 88 6.54 26.46 11.66
N LEU A 89 7.64 25.95 11.09
CA LEU A 89 8.88 26.70 10.90
C LEU A 89 9.10 27.16 9.45
N ALA A 90 8.10 27.02 8.57
CA ALA A 90 8.19 27.42 7.16
C ALA A 90 8.62 28.89 6.96
N ASN A 91 8.22 29.77 7.89
CA ASN A 91 8.56 31.20 7.83
C ASN A 91 9.96 31.56 8.36
N LYS A 92 10.62 30.63 9.10
CA LYS A 92 11.91 30.88 9.77
C LYS A 92 13.07 30.09 9.17
N LEU A 93 12.78 28.97 8.50
CA LEU A 93 13.78 28.08 7.95
C LEU A 93 13.74 28.06 6.42
N PRO A 94 14.91 27.99 5.75
CA PRO A 94 14.95 27.74 4.32
C PRO A 94 14.35 26.36 3.98
N PRO A 95 13.78 26.19 2.76
CA PRO A 95 13.36 24.89 2.27
C PRO A 95 14.59 23.97 2.16
N SER A 96 14.48 22.73 2.64
CA SER A 96 15.54 21.73 2.50
C SER A 96 15.38 21.02 1.16
N PRO A 97 16.50 20.66 0.50
CA PRO A 97 16.47 19.87 -0.73
C PRO A 97 15.92 18.46 -0.51
N ASN A 98 15.90 17.97 0.73
CA ASN A 98 15.42 16.64 1.10
C ASN A 98 13.90 16.57 1.36
N ARG A 99 13.23 17.72 1.52
CA ARG A 99 11.79 17.79 1.77
C ARG A 99 10.96 17.02 0.72
N PRO A 100 11.11 17.25 -0.60
CA PRO A 100 10.30 16.54 -1.61
C PRO A 100 10.57 15.03 -1.63
N ILE A 101 11.78 14.62 -1.26
CA ILE A 101 12.13 13.19 -1.16
C ILE A 101 11.40 12.55 0.03
N ILE A 102 11.36 13.21 1.18
CA ILE A 102 10.66 12.69 2.37
C ILE A 102 9.15 12.59 2.11
N ILE A 103 8.56 13.60 1.47
CA ILE A 103 7.16 13.55 1.04
C ILE A 103 6.93 12.37 0.09
N GLY A 104 7.79 12.18 -0.92
CA GLY A 104 7.66 11.06 -1.85
C GLY A 104 7.79 9.68 -1.16
N LEU A 105 8.66 9.57 -0.15
CA LEU A 105 8.80 8.35 0.66
C LEU A 105 7.57 8.10 1.55
N GLU A 106 6.98 9.15 2.12
CA GLU A 106 5.76 9.06 2.92
C GLU A 106 4.57 8.60 2.07
N LEU A 107 4.40 9.20 0.89
CA LEU A 107 3.40 8.80 -0.09
C LEU A 107 3.57 7.33 -0.50
N LEU A 108 4.79 6.90 -0.80
CA LEU A 108 5.06 5.51 -1.15
C LEU A 108 4.83 4.54 0.02
N ALA A 109 5.15 4.95 1.25
CA ALA A 109 4.88 4.15 2.44
C ALA A 109 3.37 3.93 2.62
N MET A 110 2.55 4.97 2.45
CA MET A 110 1.09 4.87 2.50
C MET A 110 0.52 3.93 1.42
N LEU A 111 1.07 3.97 0.19
CA LEU A 111 0.70 3.04 -0.88
C LEU A 111 1.04 1.59 -0.52
N SER A 112 2.21 1.35 0.07
CA SER A 112 2.63 0.01 0.50
C SER A 112 1.82 -0.58 1.65
N GLU A 113 1.09 0.27 2.40
CA GLU A 113 0.16 -0.13 3.46
C GLU A 113 -1.30 -0.24 2.97
N GLY A 114 -1.58 0.11 1.71
CA GLY A 114 -2.93 0.12 1.15
C GLY A 114 -3.83 1.26 1.67
N LYS A 115 -3.24 2.34 2.21
CA LYS A 115 -3.98 3.47 2.78
C LYS A 115 -4.25 4.58 1.75
N TYR A 116 -5.03 4.26 0.72
CA TYR A 116 -5.33 5.18 -0.40
C TYR A 116 -6.00 6.49 0.04
N SER A 117 -6.91 6.43 1.00
CA SER A 117 -7.59 7.63 1.49
C SER A 117 -6.61 8.63 2.12
N GLN A 118 -5.65 8.14 2.93
CA GLN A 118 -4.62 9.00 3.53
C GLN A 118 -3.66 9.56 2.49
N PHE A 119 -3.35 8.76 1.47
CA PHE A 119 -2.55 9.19 0.34
C PHE A 119 -3.20 10.38 -0.38
N HIS A 120 -4.49 10.29 -0.75
CA HIS A 120 -5.17 11.40 -1.43
C HIS A 120 -5.37 12.63 -0.54
N MET A 121 -5.68 12.46 0.75
CA MET A 121 -5.76 13.57 1.70
C MET A 121 -4.41 14.30 1.82
N THR A 122 -3.31 13.56 1.86
CA THR A 122 -1.96 14.14 1.95
C THR A 122 -1.60 14.87 0.64
N LEU A 123 -1.98 14.32 -0.52
CA LEU A 123 -1.78 15.01 -1.80
C LEU A 123 -2.56 16.32 -1.91
N GLU A 124 -3.78 16.38 -1.37
CA GLU A 124 -4.59 17.60 -1.34
C GLU A 124 -3.99 18.68 -0.42
N ALA A 125 -3.34 18.26 0.67
CA ALA A 125 -2.70 19.17 1.62
C ALA A 125 -1.35 19.74 1.15
N LEU A 126 -0.76 19.20 0.07
CA LEU A 126 0.54 19.63 -0.44
C LEU A 126 0.45 20.88 -1.33
N ASP A 127 1.49 21.72 -1.26
CA ASP A 127 1.62 22.88 -2.13
C ASP A 127 1.92 22.48 -3.59
N VAL A 128 1.43 23.28 -4.54
CA VAL A 128 1.62 23.06 -5.99
C VAL A 128 3.11 23.04 -6.38
N ALA A 129 3.96 23.75 -5.66
CA ALA A 129 5.40 23.76 -5.88
C ALA A 129 6.04 22.39 -5.61
N ASP A 130 5.62 21.71 -4.54
CA ASP A 130 6.14 20.40 -4.13
C ASP A 130 5.61 19.28 -5.07
N LEU A 131 4.42 19.46 -5.66
CA LEU A 131 3.83 18.51 -6.62
C LEU A 131 4.60 18.42 -7.96
N GLY A 132 5.33 19.48 -8.32
CA GLY A 132 6.12 19.51 -9.55
C GLY A 132 7.39 18.67 -9.50
N ASP A 133 7.83 18.27 -8.30
CA ASP A 133 9.09 17.55 -8.12
C ASP A 133 9.01 16.10 -8.60
N VAL A 134 10.11 15.64 -9.22
CA VAL A 134 10.23 14.27 -9.78
C VAL A 134 10.02 13.20 -8.69
N PHE A 135 10.44 13.47 -7.46
CA PHE A 135 10.33 12.55 -6.33
C PHE A 135 8.90 12.38 -5.80
N VAL A 136 8.06 13.40 -5.93
CA VAL A 136 6.64 13.37 -5.52
C VAL A 136 5.77 12.84 -6.66
N ARG A 137 6.11 13.21 -7.90
CA ARG A 137 5.42 12.71 -9.09
C ARG A 137 5.57 11.20 -9.25
N TRP A 138 6.71 10.62 -8.90
CA TRP A 138 6.95 9.19 -9.09
C TRP A 138 5.95 8.30 -8.31
N PRO A 139 5.72 8.48 -6.99
CA PRO A 139 4.65 7.79 -6.27
C PRO A 139 3.25 8.01 -6.86
N VAL A 140 2.95 9.21 -7.36
CA VAL A 140 1.65 9.52 -8.00
C VAL A 140 1.45 8.74 -9.30
N ASP A 141 2.49 8.68 -10.14
CA ASP A 141 2.46 7.89 -11.37
C ASP A 141 2.33 6.38 -11.05
N LEU A 142 2.97 5.89 -9.98
CA LEU A 142 2.81 4.51 -9.51
C LEU A 142 1.38 4.21 -9.06
N GLU A 143 0.79 5.09 -8.24
CA GLU A 143 -0.59 4.95 -7.78
C GLU A 143 -1.55 4.90 -8.97
N ARG A 144 -1.38 5.81 -9.94
CA ARG A 144 -2.17 5.83 -11.16
C ARG A 144 -2.06 4.52 -11.94
N TRP A 145 -0.85 3.98 -12.12
CA TRP A 145 -0.69 2.70 -12.83
C TRP A 145 -1.33 1.53 -12.08
N MET A 146 -1.35 1.57 -10.75
CA MET A 146 -2.01 0.57 -9.94
C MET A 146 -3.53 0.66 -10.07
N MET A 147 -4.10 1.87 -10.08
CA MET A 147 -5.54 2.11 -10.31
C MET A 147 -5.97 1.74 -11.73
N GLU A 148 -5.10 1.97 -12.73
CA GLU A 148 -5.32 1.53 -14.12
C GLU A 148 -5.20 -0.01 -14.27
N GLY A 149 -4.71 -0.74 -13.26
CA GLY A 149 -4.38 -2.16 -13.36
C GLY A 149 -3.17 -2.46 -14.26
N ALA A 150 -2.39 -1.43 -14.60
CA ALA A 150 -1.24 -1.52 -15.50
C ALA A 150 0.04 -1.97 -14.76
N TYR A 151 -0.03 -3.13 -14.09
CA TYR A 151 1.06 -3.65 -13.24
C TYR A 151 2.38 -3.87 -13.97
N ASN A 152 2.35 -4.10 -15.29
CA ASN A 152 3.54 -4.17 -16.14
C ASN A 152 4.40 -2.90 -16.07
N LYS A 153 3.75 -1.72 -15.98
CA LYS A 153 4.45 -0.43 -15.86
C LYS A 153 5.10 -0.30 -14.47
N VAL A 154 4.40 -0.71 -13.42
CA VAL A 154 4.92 -0.71 -12.04
C VAL A 154 6.13 -1.64 -11.91
N TYR A 155 6.07 -2.83 -12.52
CA TYR A 155 7.19 -3.77 -12.53
C TYR A 155 8.43 -3.17 -13.21
N ARG A 156 8.27 -2.51 -14.37
CA ARG A 156 9.38 -1.81 -15.05
C ARG A 156 9.89 -0.59 -14.28
N ALA A 157 9.03 0.06 -13.49
CA ALA A 157 9.42 1.19 -12.67
C ALA A 157 10.42 0.79 -11.57
N ARG A 158 10.47 -0.50 -11.20
CA ARG A 158 11.48 -1.05 -10.29
C ARG A 158 12.91 -0.87 -10.78
N GLU A 159 13.14 -0.85 -12.09
CA GLU A 159 14.46 -0.62 -12.67
C GLU A 159 14.84 0.87 -12.68
N ARG A 160 13.85 1.75 -12.55
CA ARG A 160 13.99 3.22 -12.62
C ARG A 160 13.88 3.88 -11.25
N VAL A 161 14.26 3.18 -10.20
CA VAL A 161 14.16 3.68 -8.83
C VAL A 161 15.11 4.88 -8.65
N PRO A 162 14.61 6.07 -8.26
CA PRO A 162 15.45 7.27 -8.13
C PRO A 162 16.48 7.18 -6.99
N ARG A 163 16.19 6.41 -5.94
CA ARG A 163 16.99 6.30 -4.71
C ARG A 163 16.79 4.96 -4.01
N GLU A 164 17.83 4.44 -3.37
CA GLU A 164 17.81 3.13 -2.70
C GLU A 164 16.72 3.00 -1.63
N GLU A 165 16.36 4.08 -0.93
CA GLU A 165 15.32 4.08 0.10
C GLU A 165 13.94 3.73 -0.47
N TYR A 166 13.67 4.11 -1.73
CA TYR A 166 12.42 3.79 -2.43
C TYR A 166 12.35 2.32 -2.82
N ALA A 167 13.49 1.66 -3.06
CA ALA A 167 13.53 0.25 -3.46
C ALA A 167 12.93 -0.65 -2.37
N VAL A 168 13.23 -0.37 -1.10
CA VAL A 168 12.72 -1.14 0.05
C VAL A 168 11.20 -1.09 0.13
N LEU A 169 10.64 0.11 -0.04
CA LEU A 169 9.18 0.31 -0.01
C LEU A 169 8.51 -0.27 -1.26
N LEU A 170 9.16 -0.19 -2.42
CA LEU A 170 8.65 -0.75 -3.66
C LEU A 170 8.60 -2.28 -3.62
N ASP A 171 9.61 -2.94 -3.06
CA ASP A 171 9.61 -4.41 -2.91
C ASP A 171 8.44 -4.87 -2.02
N ARG A 172 8.09 -4.11 -0.99
CA ARG A 172 6.89 -4.35 -0.17
C ARG A 172 5.60 -4.13 -0.97
N LEU A 173 5.51 -3.02 -1.71
CA LEU A 173 4.36 -2.72 -2.56
C LEU A 173 4.13 -3.82 -3.61
N MET A 174 5.20 -4.38 -4.18
CA MET A 174 5.12 -5.51 -5.11
C MET A 174 4.51 -6.76 -4.48
N GLY A 175 4.74 -7.00 -3.19
CA GLY A 175 4.06 -8.05 -2.43
C GLY A 175 2.54 -7.83 -2.40
N THR A 176 2.11 -6.63 -2.03
CA THR A 176 0.68 -6.26 -1.99
C THR A 176 0.04 -6.31 -3.38
N ILE A 177 0.73 -5.85 -4.42
CA ILE A 177 0.26 -5.93 -5.81
C ILE A 177 0.05 -7.38 -6.24
N ARG A 178 0.99 -8.28 -5.92
CA ARG A 178 0.82 -9.72 -6.21
C ARG A 178 -0.41 -10.29 -5.52
N GLU A 179 -0.69 -9.85 -4.30
CA GLU A 179 -1.89 -10.28 -3.59
C GLU A 179 -3.18 -9.81 -4.27
N GLN A 180 -3.22 -8.56 -4.77
CA GLN A 180 -4.37 -8.01 -5.50
C GLN A 180 -4.57 -8.68 -6.86
N ILE A 181 -3.48 -8.93 -7.60
CA ILE A 181 -3.51 -9.68 -8.86
C ILE A 181 -4.07 -11.07 -8.62
N ALA A 182 -3.62 -11.76 -7.57
CA ALA A 182 -4.07 -13.10 -7.25
C ALA A 182 -5.57 -13.16 -6.89
N LEU A 183 -6.10 -12.18 -6.14
CA LEU A 183 -7.56 -12.07 -5.89
C LEU A 183 -8.36 -11.86 -7.18
N THR A 184 -7.81 -11.09 -8.12
CA THR A 184 -8.43 -10.87 -9.43
C THR A 184 -8.40 -12.13 -10.28
N ILE A 185 -7.31 -12.90 -10.22
CA ILE A 185 -7.19 -14.19 -10.93
C ILE A 185 -8.22 -15.20 -10.41
N GLU A 186 -8.36 -15.32 -9.09
CA GLU A 186 -9.32 -16.23 -8.44
C GLU A 186 -10.77 -15.93 -8.83
N THR A 187 -11.10 -14.67 -9.11
CA THR A 187 -12.44 -14.24 -9.51
C THR A 187 -12.66 -14.28 -11.01
N SER A 188 -11.61 -14.08 -11.81
CA SER A 188 -11.74 -13.95 -13.27
C SER A 188 -11.63 -15.28 -14.01
N TYR A 189 -10.91 -16.26 -13.46
CA TYR A 189 -10.62 -17.52 -14.14
C TYR A 189 -11.03 -18.73 -13.30
N PRO A 190 -11.63 -19.77 -13.91
CA PRO A 190 -11.90 -21.05 -13.23
C PRO A 190 -10.63 -21.89 -13.05
N SER A 191 -9.70 -21.82 -14.00
CA SER A 191 -8.40 -22.47 -13.97
C SER A 191 -7.37 -21.70 -14.80
N LEU A 192 -6.09 -21.86 -14.49
CA LEU A 192 -4.99 -21.16 -15.16
C LEU A 192 -3.74 -22.05 -15.27
N PRO A 193 -3.11 -22.16 -16.47
CA PRO A 193 -1.84 -22.87 -16.61
C PRO A 193 -0.71 -22.23 -15.80
N LEU A 194 0.21 -23.06 -15.29
CA LEU A 194 1.38 -22.64 -14.50
C LEU A 194 2.20 -21.54 -15.18
N ALA A 195 2.45 -21.66 -16.49
CA ALA A 195 3.24 -20.68 -17.25
C ALA A 195 2.58 -19.30 -17.29
N ASN A 196 1.26 -19.26 -17.51
CA ASN A 196 0.50 -18.01 -17.55
C ASN A 196 0.39 -17.40 -16.15
N ALA A 197 0.21 -18.23 -15.12
CA ALA A 197 0.21 -17.78 -13.73
C ALA A 197 1.55 -17.16 -13.33
N ALA A 198 2.67 -17.77 -13.73
CA ALA A 198 4.00 -17.25 -13.48
C ALA A 198 4.22 -15.87 -14.14
N GLN A 199 3.79 -15.71 -15.39
CA GLN A 199 3.88 -14.44 -16.10
C GLN A 199 3.02 -13.34 -15.46
N LEU A 200 1.77 -13.64 -15.10
CA LEU A 200 0.85 -12.67 -14.50
C LEU A 200 1.27 -12.21 -13.11
N LEU A 201 1.86 -13.10 -12.30
CA LEU A 201 2.33 -12.79 -10.95
C LEU A 201 3.78 -12.27 -10.90
N PHE A 202 4.40 -12.09 -12.07
CA PHE A 202 5.79 -11.63 -12.21
C PHE A 202 6.80 -12.51 -11.44
N PHE A 203 6.64 -13.84 -11.50
CA PHE A 203 7.66 -14.79 -11.07
C PHE A 203 8.69 -14.99 -12.18
N LYS A 204 9.95 -15.22 -11.81
CA LYS A 204 11.02 -15.52 -12.76
C LYS A 204 10.98 -17.00 -13.18
N ASP A 205 11.48 -17.28 -14.38
CA ASP A 205 11.67 -18.63 -14.89
C ASP A 205 12.69 -19.37 -13.98
N GLY A 206 12.19 -20.18 -13.05
CA GLY A 206 12.99 -20.88 -12.03
C GLY A 206 12.44 -20.75 -10.59
N GLU A 207 11.52 -19.83 -10.33
CA GLU A 207 10.87 -19.64 -9.01
C GLU A 207 9.58 -20.46 -8.85
N THR A 208 9.46 -21.59 -9.55
CA THR A 208 8.26 -22.44 -9.53
C THR A 208 7.89 -22.92 -8.12
N SER A 209 8.89 -23.11 -7.26
CA SER A 209 8.68 -23.47 -5.84
C SER A 209 8.03 -22.34 -5.03
N ALA A 210 8.34 -21.08 -5.34
CA ALA A 210 7.73 -19.92 -4.68
C ALA A 210 6.28 -19.74 -5.15
N LEU A 211 6.00 -19.95 -6.43
CA LEU A 211 4.64 -19.95 -6.98
C LEU A 211 3.77 -21.06 -6.36
N VAL A 212 4.31 -22.27 -6.19
CA VAL A 212 3.58 -23.38 -5.54
C VAL A 212 3.33 -23.08 -4.05
N LYS A 213 4.28 -22.47 -3.33
CA LYS A 213 4.05 -22.03 -1.95
C LYS A 213 2.94 -20.98 -1.87
N PHE A 214 3.01 -19.96 -2.71
CA PHE A 214 1.99 -18.91 -2.80
C PHE A 214 0.61 -19.48 -3.14
N ALA A 215 0.54 -20.42 -4.07
CA ALA A 215 -0.67 -21.15 -4.43
C ALA A 215 -1.23 -21.96 -3.25
N SER A 216 -0.35 -22.64 -2.49
CA SER A 216 -0.76 -23.43 -1.32
C SER A 216 -1.29 -22.57 -0.17
N GLU A 217 -0.71 -21.39 0.07
CA GLU A 217 -1.17 -20.42 1.07
C GLU A 217 -2.59 -19.92 0.78
N ARG A 218 -2.96 -19.87 -0.50
CA ARG A 218 -4.29 -19.44 -0.98
C ARG A 218 -5.26 -20.60 -1.23
N GLY A 219 -4.83 -21.84 -1.03
CA GLY A 219 -5.66 -23.03 -1.26
C GLY A 219 -5.93 -23.34 -2.74
N TRP A 220 -5.04 -22.93 -3.65
CA TRP A 220 -5.14 -23.31 -5.07
C TRP A 220 -4.71 -24.76 -5.24
N SER A 221 -5.52 -25.56 -5.95
CA SER A 221 -5.17 -26.95 -6.27
C SER A 221 -4.41 -27.02 -7.59
N LEU A 222 -3.22 -27.62 -7.54
CA LEU A 222 -2.42 -27.92 -8.73
C LEU A 222 -2.76 -29.30 -9.26
N GLU A 223 -3.25 -29.38 -10.50
CA GLU A 223 -3.43 -30.66 -11.17
C GLU A 223 -2.10 -31.13 -11.81
N PRO A 224 -1.50 -32.26 -11.38
CA PRO A 224 -0.17 -32.67 -11.81
C PRO A 224 -0.06 -33.05 -13.29
N SER A 225 -1.17 -33.48 -13.91
CA SER A 225 -1.21 -33.97 -15.29
C SER A 225 -1.25 -32.83 -16.32
N THR A 226 -1.96 -31.74 -16.00
CA THR A 226 -2.17 -30.59 -16.89
C THR A 226 -1.31 -29.38 -16.53
N GLN A 227 -0.66 -29.42 -15.35
CA GLN A 227 0.05 -28.27 -14.77
C GLN A 227 -0.84 -27.01 -14.69
N THR A 228 -2.13 -27.20 -14.46
CA THR A 228 -3.09 -26.10 -14.28
C THR A 228 -3.42 -25.92 -12.81
N PHE A 229 -3.49 -24.66 -12.38
CA PHE A 229 -4.09 -24.29 -11.12
C PHE A 229 -5.61 -24.22 -11.29
N THR A 230 -6.31 -24.79 -10.32
CA THR A 230 -7.76 -24.64 -10.16
C THR A 230 -8.01 -23.80 -8.93
N PHE A 231 -8.82 -22.76 -9.09
CA PHE A 231 -9.09 -21.80 -8.01
C PHE A 231 -10.31 -22.25 -7.19
N PRO A 232 -10.31 -22.00 -5.88
CA PRO A 232 -11.51 -22.23 -5.08
C PRO A 232 -12.64 -21.34 -5.63
N LYS A 233 -13.83 -21.91 -5.83
CA LYS A 233 -14.99 -21.13 -6.28
C LYS A 233 -15.22 -19.99 -5.30
N SER A 234 -15.21 -18.76 -5.79
CA SER A 234 -15.53 -17.59 -4.97
C SER A 234 -16.90 -17.79 -4.31
N PRO A 235 -17.08 -17.41 -3.03
CA PRO A 235 -18.37 -17.50 -2.34
C PRO A 235 -19.42 -16.54 -2.93
N ILE A 236 -19.00 -15.59 -3.78
CA ILE A 236 -19.90 -14.79 -4.60
C ILE A 236 -20.37 -15.69 -5.73
N PRO A 237 -21.67 -16.06 -5.78
CA PRO A 237 -22.19 -16.88 -6.86
C PRO A 237 -22.05 -16.10 -8.16
N ASP A 238 -21.15 -16.57 -9.00
CA ASP A 238 -20.99 -16.10 -10.36
C ASP A 238 -22.35 -16.19 -11.06
N ILE A 239 -22.92 -15.05 -11.47
CA ILE A 239 -24.32 -14.97 -11.95
C ILE A 239 -24.54 -15.92 -13.13
N ALA A 240 -23.50 -16.13 -13.95
CA ALA A 240 -23.50 -17.07 -15.06
C ALA A 240 -23.51 -18.53 -14.59
N LEU A 241 -22.69 -18.90 -13.60
CA LEU A 241 -22.66 -20.27 -13.06
C LEU A 241 -23.93 -20.59 -12.26
N ALA A 242 -24.49 -19.60 -11.55
CA ALA A 242 -25.78 -19.70 -10.88
C ALA A 242 -26.94 -19.82 -11.88
N ALA A 243 -26.88 -19.14 -13.03
CA ALA A 243 -27.86 -19.27 -14.10
C ALA A 243 -27.78 -20.64 -14.79
N ILE A 244 -26.57 -21.18 -15.02
CA ILE A 244 -26.38 -22.53 -15.59
C ILE A 244 -26.82 -23.61 -14.59
N ALA A 245 -26.46 -23.48 -13.31
CA ALA A 245 -26.94 -24.37 -12.26
C ALA A 245 -28.46 -24.28 -12.05
N ALA A 246 -29.05 -23.09 -12.22
CA ALA A 246 -30.50 -22.90 -12.25
C ALA A 246 -31.13 -23.57 -13.49
N HIS A 247 -30.44 -23.59 -14.64
CA HIS A 247 -30.93 -24.25 -15.83
C HIS A 247 -30.86 -25.79 -15.72
N ASP A 248 -29.80 -26.35 -15.15
CA ASP A 248 -29.70 -27.79 -14.87
C ASP A 248 -30.68 -28.24 -13.79
N SER A 249 -30.89 -27.44 -12.73
CA SER A 249 -31.93 -27.71 -11.74
C SER A 249 -33.34 -27.52 -12.30
N SER A 250 -33.56 -26.67 -13.31
CA SER A 250 -34.84 -26.58 -14.02
C SER A 250 -35.13 -27.79 -14.91
N ARG A 251 -34.09 -28.46 -15.45
CA ARG A 251 -34.24 -29.75 -16.17
C ARG A 251 -34.55 -30.89 -15.22
N ILE A 252 -33.89 -30.95 -14.07
CA ILE A 252 -34.20 -31.91 -13.00
C ILE A 252 -35.59 -31.63 -12.38
N ALA A 253 -36.00 -30.36 -12.31
CA ALA A 253 -37.31 -29.97 -11.78
C ALA A 253 -38.46 -30.14 -12.80
N MET A 254 -38.22 -30.13 -14.11
CA MET A 254 -39.24 -30.50 -15.10
C MET A 254 -39.60 -31.98 -15.03
N ASP A 255 -38.65 -32.85 -14.69
CA ASP A 255 -38.92 -34.28 -14.47
C ASP A 255 -39.66 -34.56 -13.14
N ILE A 256 -39.67 -33.58 -12.23
CA ILE A 256 -40.38 -33.62 -10.94
C ILE A 256 -41.68 -32.78 -11.02
N ALA A 257 -42.04 -32.23 -12.18
CA ALA A 257 -43.23 -31.41 -12.39
C ALA A 257 -44.55 -32.21 -12.46
N GLY A 258 -44.65 -33.29 -11.67
CA GLY A 258 -45.87 -34.04 -11.40
C GLY A 258 -46.58 -33.67 -10.09
N GLY A 259 -46.11 -32.69 -9.31
CA GLY A 259 -46.84 -32.29 -8.10
C GLY A 259 -46.20 -31.23 -7.21
N LYS A 260 -46.96 -30.14 -7.03
CA LYS A 260 -46.92 -29.14 -5.92
C LYS A 260 -45.61 -28.40 -5.63
N GLY A 261 -45.63 -27.10 -5.93
CA GLY A 261 -45.06 -26.05 -5.08
C GLY A 261 -43.67 -25.54 -5.48
N ILE A 262 -43.63 -24.39 -6.16
CA ILE A 262 -42.39 -23.65 -6.46
C ILE A 262 -41.76 -23.17 -5.15
N LYS A 263 -40.53 -23.62 -4.84
CA LYS A 263 -39.76 -23.15 -3.67
C LYS A 263 -39.41 -21.66 -3.85
N ARG A 264 -39.68 -20.85 -2.82
CA ARG A 264 -39.44 -19.40 -2.77
C ARG A 264 -37.96 -19.10 -3.03
N GLY A 265 -37.65 -18.40 -4.12
CA GLY A 265 -36.35 -17.79 -4.37
C GLY A 265 -36.25 -16.37 -3.78
N ALA A 266 -35.04 -15.93 -3.45
CA ALA A 266 -34.70 -14.58 -2.98
C ALA A 266 -35.26 -13.42 -3.81
N PRO A 267 -35.40 -13.49 -5.17
CA PRO A 267 -35.94 -12.38 -5.95
C PRO A 267 -37.40 -12.07 -5.57
N MET A 268 -38.19 -13.10 -5.25
CA MET A 268 -39.61 -12.96 -4.97
C MET A 268 -39.85 -12.32 -3.58
N GLN A 269 -39.00 -12.61 -2.59
CA GLN A 269 -39.07 -11.95 -1.28
C GLN A 269 -38.69 -10.47 -1.34
N SER A 270 -37.70 -10.11 -2.16
CA SER A 270 -37.29 -8.70 -2.33
C SER A 270 -38.34 -7.83 -3.02
N MET A 271 -39.16 -8.42 -3.91
CA MET A 271 -40.22 -7.69 -4.62
C MET A 271 -41.55 -7.66 -3.85
N ILE A 272 -41.89 -8.75 -3.16
CA ILE A 272 -43.17 -8.85 -2.45
C ILE A 272 -43.15 -8.08 -1.12
N ARG A 273 -42.02 -8.03 -0.42
CA ARG A 273 -41.94 -7.42 0.90
C ARG A 273 -42.21 -5.91 0.89
N PRO A 274 -41.61 -5.09 0.00
CA PRO A 274 -41.94 -3.67 -0.08
C PRO A 274 -43.40 -3.43 -0.49
N ALA A 275 -43.96 -4.29 -1.35
CA ALA A 275 -45.36 -4.19 -1.75
C ALA A 275 -46.33 -4.49 -0.60
N LEU A 276 -46.00 -5.47 0.25
CA LEU A 276 -46.77 -5.76 1.47
C LEU A 276 -46.62 -4.68 2.54
N GLU A 277 -45.41 -4.16 2.74
CA GLU A 277 -45.16 -3.05 3.67
C GLU A 277 -45.95 -1.80 3.25
N LEU A 278 -45.95 -1.47 1.96
CA LEU A 278 -46.70 -0.34 1.41
C LEU A 278 -48.23 -0.56 1.46
N ALA A 279 -48.70 -1.79 1.23
CA ALA A 279 -50.10 -2.13 1.43
C ALA A 279 -50.54 -1.98 2.89
N HIS A 280 -49.68 -2.38 3.83
CA HIS A 280 -49.97 -2.27 5.26
C HIS A 280 -49.97 -0.81 5.74
N GLU A 281 -49.05 0.02 5.23
CA GLU A 281 -49.05 1.46 5.46
C GLU A 281 -50.34 2.12 4.93
N LEU A 282 -50.78 1.76 3.72
CA LEU A 282 -52.03 2.28 3.14
C LEU A 282 -53.28 1.86 3.92
N GLU A 283 -53.34 0.60 4.39
CA GLU A 283 -54.44 0.13 5.26
C GLU A 283 -54.45 0.82 6.63
N SER A 284 -53.30 1.28 7.14
CA SER A 284 -53.21 1.99 8.43
C SER A 284 -53.68 3.44 8.38
N ILE A 285 -53.82 4.02 7.19
CA ILE A 285 -54.24 5.41 6.96
C ILE A 285 -55.77 5.52 6.76
N VAL A 286 -56.44 4.41 6.44
CA VAL A 286 -57.91 4.31 6.28
C VAL A 286 -58.56 3.97 7.61
#